data_AF-A0A1Y4VZ24-F1
#
_entry.id   AF-A0A1Y4VZ24-F1
#
_cell.length_a   1.000
_cell.length_b   1.000
_cell.length_c   1.000
_cell.angle_alpha   90.00
_cell.angle_beta   90.00
_cell.angle_gamma   90.00
#
_symmetry.space_group_name_H-M   'P 1'
#
loop_
_entity.id
_entity.type
_entity.pdbx_description
1 polymer ?
#
loop_
_entity_poly.entity_id
_entity_poly.type
_entity_poly.pdbx_seq_one_letter_code
_entity_poly.pdbx_strand_id
1 'polypeptide(L)'
;MDTKRLAKFLIITFVITGIAWSGLAVLTSLNIIPFSHPLGTILHIIGGFGPTIATFFVLEEKNTVKSILDFIFGYRKKSLIFLFLFSIFEILTIGLSSREFNSALPWYLMPLIFLQATFIYGGEEELGWRGVMQPLLEEKLNFPIATIITGVVWGIWHIPLWFVNGSSQQNMPFLFFLALAVILSFWLATIYKKTKCVFACSVFHGLTNTLLSVFIIKVNVLLVIGLIAMLVYSIYLWYCGEAKQ
;
A
#
# COMPACT_ATOMS: atom_id res chain seq x y z
N MET A 1 -22.45 4.47 2.99
CA MET A 1 -21.18 5.17 3.20
C MET A 1 -21.35 6.05 4.41
N ASP A 2 -20.74 5.68 5.53
CA ASP A 2 -20.58 6.58 6.67
C ASP A 2 -19.56 7.68 6.34
N THR A 3 -20.07 8.83 5.89
CA THR A 3 -19.25 9.97 5.48
C THR A 3 -18.52 10.63 6.64
N LYS A 4 -19.07 10.61 7.86
CA LYS A 4 -18.42 11.18 9.05
C LYS A 4 -17.22 10.34 9.45
N ARG A 5 -17.37 9.02 9.42
CA ARG A 5 -16.29 8.06 9.70
C ARG A 5 -15.18 8.16 8.67
N LEU A 6 -15.52 8.23 7.37
CA LEU A 6 -14.54 8.42 6.30
C LEU A 6 -13.79 9.75 6.44
N ALA A 7 -14.49 10.85 6.71
CA ALA A 7 -13.86 12.15 6.91
C ALA A 7 -12.92 12.16 8.12
N LYS A 8 -13.36 11.58 9.26
CA LYS A 8 -12.53 11.45 10.46
C LYS A 8 -11.26 10.64 10.19
N PHE A 9 -11.39 9.52 9.49
CA PHE A 9 -10.24 8.70 9.07
C PHE A 9 -9.25 9.53 8.25
N LEU A 10 -9.72 10.16 7.17
CA LEU A 10 -8.87 10.95 6.28
C LEU A 10 -8.19 12.12 7.01
N ILE A 11 -8.91 12.86 7.85
CA ILE A 11 -8.34 13.99 8.59
C ILE A 11 -7.20 13.51 9.50
N ILE A 12 -7.41 12.45 10.29
CA ILE A 12 -6.38 11.94 11.20
C ILE A 12 -5.16 11.44 10.40
N THR A 13 -5.41 10.67 9.33
CA THR A 13 -4.36 10.15 8.43
C THR A 13 -3.50 11.29 7.89
N PHE A 14 -4.12 12.29 7.25
CA PHE A 14 -3.39 13.38 6.61
C PHE A 14 -2.74 14.33 7.61
N VAL A 15 -3.31 14.52 8.81
CA VAL A 15 -2.68 15.35 9.85
C VAL A 15 -1.42 14.68 10.40
N ILE A 16 -1.49 13.39 10.78
CA ILE A 16 -0.33 12.66 11.32
C ILE A 16 0.80 12.63 10.28
N THR A 17 0.48 12.17 9.06
CA THR A 17 1.47 12.06 7.98
C THR A 17 1.97 13.43 7.55
N GLY A 18 1.08 14.40 7.38
CA GLY A 18 1.42 15.75 6.96
C GLY A 18 2.40 16.41 7.92
N ILE A 19 2.18 16.33 9.24
CA ILE A 19 3.10 16.87 10.25
C ILE A 19 4.45 16.14 10.19
N ALA A 20 4.44 14.80 10.20
CA ALA A 20 5.66 14.02 10.30
C ALA A 20 6.55 14.16 9.05
N TRP A 21 5.99 13.99 7.86
CA TRP A 21 6.76 14.05 6.60
C TRP A 21 7.08 15.47 6.17
N SER A 22 6.20 16.46 6.40
CA SER A 22 6.56 17.85 6.09
C SER A 22 7.62 18.38 7.07
N GLY A 23 7.55 17.99 8.34
CA GLY A 23 8.62 18.26 9.31
C GLY A 23 9.95 17.65 8.86
N LEU A 24 9.92 16.39 8.41
CA LEU A 24 11.09 15.73 7.83
C LEU A 24 11.62 16.43 6.58
N ALA A 25 10.73 16.89 5.69
CA ALA A 25 11.09 17.65 4.50
C ALA A 25 11.80 18.97 4.85
N VAL A 26 11.30 19.71 5.84
CA VAL A 26 11.96 20.93 6.34
C VAL A 26 13.34 20.61 6.92
N LEU A 27 13.45 19.60 7.77
CA LEU A 27 14.72 19.25 8.41
C LEU A 27 15.79 18.82 7.39
N THR A 28 15.40 18.06 6.37
CA THR A 28 16.32 17.58 5.33
C THR A 28 16.64 18.64 4.27
N SER A 29 15.70 19.53 3.94
CA SER A 29 15.93 20.66 3.02
C SER A 29 16.84 21.74 3.61
N LEU A 30 16.76 21.98 4.91
CA LEU A 30 17.66 22.90 5.64
C LEU A 30 19.01 22.26 6.01
N ASN A 31 19.27 21.02 5.58
CA ASN A 31 20.47 20.25 5.91
C ASN A 31 20.72 20.11 7.44
N ILE A 32 19.65 20.13 8.25
CA ILE A 32 19.75 19.97 9.72
C ILE A 32 20.05 18.51 10.05
N ILE A 33 19.34 17.57 9.39
CA ILE A 33 19.63 16.13 9.46
C ILE A 33 19.54 15.51 8.06
N PRO A 34 20.35 14.49 7.74
CA PRO A 34 20.11 13.65 6.57
C PRO A 34 18.92 12.71 6.80
N PHE A 35 18.32 12.19 5.72
CA PHE A 35 17.22 11.21 5.81
C PHE A 35 17.61 9.95 6.61
N SER A 36 18.86 9.51 6.51
CA SER A 36 19.40 8.35 7.24
C SER A 36 19.58 8.57 8.74
N HIS A 37 19.40 9.80 9.24
CA HIS A 37 19.49 10.09 10.66
C HIS A 37 18.35 9.38 11.42
N PRO A 38 18.57 8.85 12.65
CA PRO A 38 17.55 8.12 13.40
C PRO A 38 16.22 8.88 13.57
N LEU A 39 16.29 10.18 13.84
CA LEU A 39 15.09 11.05 13.89
C LEU A 39 14.36 11.11 12.54
N GLY A 40 15.11 11.12 11.44
CA GLY A 40 14.54 11.11 10.09
C GLY A 40 13.77 9.82 9.81
N THR A 41 14.36 8.68 10.14
CA THR A 41 13.70 7.37 10.07
C THR A 41 12.45 7.31 10.94
N ILE A 42 12.51 7.82 12.18
CA ILE A 42 11.35 7.85 13.09
C ILE A 42 10.21 8.69 12.52
N LEU A 43 10.49 9.90 12.02
CA LEU A 43 9.48 10.75 11.39
C LEU A 43 8.90 10.10 10.13
N HIS A 44 9.73 9.43 9.34
CA HIS A 44 9.26 8.70 8.16
C HIS A 44 8.29 7.58 8.55
N ILE A 45 8.65 6.76 9.55
CA ILE A 45 7.80 5.68 10.08
C ILE A 45 6.50 6.24 10.65
N ILE A 46 6.55 7.26 11.51
CA ILE A 46 5.33 7.88 12.08
C ILE A 46 4.39 8.35 10.97
N GLY A 47 4.93 8.96 9.92
CA GLY A 47 4.12 9.38 8.79
C GLY A 47 3.48 8.22 8.04
N GLY A 48 4.20 7.12 7.82
CA GLY A 48 3.67 5.89 7.22
C GLY A 48 2.55 5.23 8.05
N PHE A 49 2.66 5.29 9.38
CA PHE A 49 1.64 4.77 10.30
C PHE A 49 0.39 5.65 10.42
N GLY A 50 0.34 6.83 9.77
CA GLY A 50 -0.84 7.72 9.76
C GLY A 50 -2.17 7.00 9.51
N PRO A 51 -2.38 6.29 8.39
CA PRO A 51 -3.59 5.52 8.12
C PRO A 51 -3.86 4.43 9.17
N THR A 52 -2.83 3.71 9.63
CA THR A 52 -2.96 2.67 10.66
C THR A 52 -3.47 3.24 11.98
N ILE A 53 -2.88 4.34 12.43
CA ILE A 53 -3.30 5.04 13.66
C ILE A 53 -4.73 5.54 13.50
N ALA A 54 -5.05 6.17 12.37
CA ALA A 54 -6.40 6.66 12.07
C ALA A 54 -7.46 5.55 12.13
N THR A 55 -7.15 4.34 11.66
CA THR A 55 -8.03 3.16 11.76
C THR A 55 -8.47 2.92 13.20
N PHE A 56 -7.57 2.93 14.18
CA PHE A 56 -7.92 2.70 15.58
C PHE A 56 -8.81 3.78 16.20
N PHE A 57 -8.85 5.00 15.63
CA PHE A 57 -9.78 6.05 16.06
C PHE A 57 -11.18 5.94 15.43
N VAL A 58 -11.34 5.11 14.41
CA VAL A 58 -12.61 4.98 13.65
C VAL A 58 -13.14 3.56 13.61
N LEU A 59 -12.48 2.58 14.24
CA LEU A 59 -13.04 1.24 14.42
C LEU A 59 -14.28 1.31 15.31
N GLU A 60 -15.40 0.79 14.80
CA GLU A 60 -16.69 0.76 15.52
C GLU A 60 -16.80 -0.43 16.49
N GLU A 61 -16.03 -1.50 16.23
CA GLU A 61 -16.10 -2.70 17.06
C GLU A 61 -15.58 -2.41 18.47
N LYS A 62 -16.18 -3.07 19.47
CA LYS A 62 -15.72 -2.98 20.87
C LYS A 62 -14.23 -3.28 20.91
N ASN A 63 -13.41 -2.32 21.40
CA ASN A 63 -11.95 -2.34 21.57
C ASN A 63 -11.44 -3.54 22.41
N THR A 64 -11.72 -4.74 21.95
CA THR A 64 -11.25 -6.00 22.49
C THR A 64 -10.18 -6.51 21.56
N VAL A 65 -9.15 -7.13 22.13
CA VAL A 65 -8.03 -7.70 21.36
C VAL A 65 -8.55 -8.66 20.28
N LYS A 66 -9.56 -9.47 20.60
CA LYS A 66 -10.16 -10.42 19.66
C LYS A 66 -10.76 -9.74 18.42
N SER A 67 -11.56 -8.69 18.61
CA SER A 67 -12.16 -7.94 17.49
C SER A 67 -11.09 -7.32 16.59
N ILE A 68 -10.03 -6.75 17.17
CA ILE A 68 -8.91 -6.19 16.40
C ILE A 68 -8.19 -7.30 15.61
N LEU A 69 -7.96 -8.46 16.22
CA LEU A 69 -7.37 -9.60 15.53
C LEU A 69 -8.27 -10.12 14.41
N ASP A 70 -9.58 -10.19 14.63
CA ASP A 70 -10.56 -10.59 13.61
C ASP A 70 -10.63 -9.56 12.46
N PHE A 71 -10.50 -8.27 12.75
CA PHE A 71 -10.39 -7.21 11.74
C PHE A 71 -9.12 -7.34 10.88
N ILE A 72 -7.97 -7.59 11.50
CA ILE A 72 -6.68 -7.68 10.80
C ILE A 72 -6.52 -9.01 10.05
N PHE A 73 -6.78 -10.12 10.74
CA PHE A 73 -6.46 -11.48 10.29
C PHE A 73 -7.68 -12.28 9.84
N GLY A 74 -8.90 -11.79 10.06
CA GLY A 74 -10.11 -12.46 9.60
C GLY A 74 -10.05 -12.76 8.11
N TYR A 75 -10.45 -13.96 7.71
CA TYR A 75 -10.35 -14.36 6.31
C TYR A 75 -11.44 -15.36 5.92
N ARG A 76 -11.76 -15.39 4.62
CA ARG A 76 -12.68 -16.38 4.02
C ARG A 76 -11.94 -17.69 3.79
N LYS A 77 -12.54 -18.82 4.17
CA LYS A 77 -11.93 -20.15 3.93
C LYS A 77 -11.57 -20.35 2.46
N LYS A 78 -10.40 -20.94 2.20
CA LYS A 78 -9.85 -21.22 0.85
C LYS A 78 -9.64 -19.98 -0.04
N SER A 79 -9.65 -18.76 0.52
CA SER A 79 -9.46 -17.53 -0.25
C SER A 79 -8.00 -17.10 -0.41
N LEU A 80 -7.08 -17.58 0.43
CA LEU A 80 -5.65 -17.21 0.37
C LEU A 80 -4.98 -17.61 -0.94
N ILE A 81 -5.60 -18.50 -1.74
CA ILE A 81 -5.15 -18.77 -3.10
C ILE A 81 -5.05 -17.51 -3.95
N PHE A 82 -5.93 -16.52 -3.75
CA PHE A 82 -5.86 -15.25 -4.48
C PHE A 82 -4.60 -14.45 -4.10
N LEU A 83 -4.20 -14.44 -2.83
CA LEU A 83 -2.92 -13.84 -2.42
C LEU A 83 -1.76 -14.53 -3.15
N PHE A 84 -1.67 -15.85 -3.08
CA PHE A 84 -0.58 -16.59 -3.72
C PHE A 84 -0.54 -16.41 -5.23
N LEU A 85 -1.70 -16.40 -5.91
CA LEU A 85 -1.79 -16.19 -7.35
C LEU A 85 -1.27 -14.80 -7.75
N PHE A 86 -1.71 -13.75 -7.05
CA PHE A 86 -1.23 -12.39 -7.31
C PHE A 86 0.26 -12.26 -7.00
N SER A 87 0.74 -12.81 -5.88
CA SER A 87 2.17 -12.80 -5.52
C SER A 87 3.04 -13.49 -6.56
N ILE A 88 2.66 -14.70 -7.02
CA ILE A 88 3.41 -15.41 -8.05
C ILE A 88 3.43 -14.61 -9.36
N PHE A 89 2.30 -14.04 -9.75
CA PHE A 89 2.21 -13.22 -10.97
C PHE A 89 3.15 -12.01 -10.89
N GLU A 90 3.14 -11.29 -9.76
CA GLU A 90 3.99 -10.12 -9.56
C GLU A 90 5.48 -10.48 -9.56
N ILE A 91 5.86 -11.55 -8.85
CA ILE A 91 7.24 -12.08 -8.83
C ILE A 91 7.71 -12.40 -10.25
N LEU A 92 6.89 -13.11 -11.04
CA LEU A 92 7.21 -13.44 -12.42
C LEU A 92 7.32 -12.19 -13.29
N THR A 93 6.40 -11.23 -13.12
CA THR A 93 6.39 -9.98 -13.89
C THR A 93 7.64 -9.15 -13.64
N ILE A 94 7.95 -8.86 -12.38
CA ILE A 94 9.10 -8.03 -12.02
C ILE A 94 10.41 -8.78 -12.28
N GLY A 95 10.50 -10.05 -11.90
CA GLY A 95 11.70 -10.87 -12.08
C GLY A 95 12.07 -11.08 -13.54
N LEU A 96 11.10 -11.40 -14.41
CA LEU A 96 11.36 -11.63 -15.83
C LEU A 96 11.60 -10.32 -16.62
N SER A 97 11.02 -9.20 -16.19
CA SER A 97 11.21 -7.90 -16.84
C SER A 97 12.53 -7.23 -16.47
N SER A 98 12.93 -7.28 -15.21
CA SER A 98 14.10 -6.52 -14.73
C SER A 98 15.40 -7.32 -14.89
N ARG A 99 15.38 -8.61 -14.54
CA ARG A 99 16.52 -9.57 -14.65
C ARG A 99 17.84 -9.08 -14.05
N GLU A 100 17.79 -8.09 -13.17
CA GLU A 100 18.96 -7.46 -12.55
C GLU A 100 18.64 -7.20 -11.07
N PHE A 101 19.46 -7.77 -10.20
CA PHE A 101 19.37 -7.55 -8.77
C PHE A 101 20.11 -6.29 -8.36
N ASN A 102 19.58 -5.59 -7.37
CA ASN A 102 20.23 -4.46 -6.74
C ASN A 102 21.45 -4.96 -5.96
N SER A 103 22.65 -4.69 -6.48
CA SER A 103 23.92 -5.12 -5.87
C SER A 103 24.20 -4.50 -4.51
N ALA A 104 23.52 -3.39 -4.16
CA ALA A 104 23.61 -2.77 -2.84
C ALA A 104 22.87 -3.58 -1.75
N LEU A 105 22.00 -4.52 -2.13
CA LEU A 105 21.22 -5.33 -1.21
C LEU A 105 21.64 -6.81 -1.27
N PRO A 106 22.33 -7.31 -0.24
CA PRO A 106 22.63 -8.73 -0.14
C PRO A 106 21.36 -9.58 -0.12
N TRP A 107 21.33 -10.65 -0.93
CA TRP A 107 20.15 -11.51 -1.09
C TRP A 107 19.66 -12.14 0.23
N TYR A 108 20.56 -12.39 1.19
CA TYR A 108 20.20 -12.97 2.48
C TYR A 108 19.42 -12.00 3.39
N LEU A 109 19.39 -10.69 3.06
CA LEU A 109 18.57 -9.70 3.76
C LEU A 109 17.13 -9.66 3.23
N MET A 110 16.81 -10.32 2.12
CA MET A 110 15.47 -10.32 1.54
C MET A 110 14.36 -10.67 2.55
N PRO A 111 14.49 -11.69 3.42
CA PRO A 111 13.46 -11.97 4.42
C PRO A 111 13.25 -10.82 5.41
N LEU A 112 14.34 -10.14 5.82
CA LEU A 112 14.26 -9.00 6.72
C LEU A 112 13.60 -7.79 6.04
N ILE A 113 13.98 -7.50 4.80
CA ILE A 113 13.39 -6.43 4.00
C ILE A 113 11.89 -6.68 3.82
N PHE A 114 11.50 -7.92 3.52
CA PHE A 114 10.11 -8.31 3.38
C PHE A 114 9.30 -8.12 4.66
N LEU A 115 9.85 -8.53 5.81
CA LEU A 115 9.21 -8.29 7.10
C LEU A 115 9.07 -6.78 7.37
N GLN A 116 10.12 -5.99 7.16
CA GLN A 116 10.06 -4.55 7.34
C GLN A 116 9.04 -3.89 6.41
N ALA A 117 9.01 -4.27 5.13
CA ALA A 117 8.05 -3.78 4.15
C ALA A 117 6.60 -4.16 4.49
N THR A 118 6.38 -5.33 5.09
CA THR A 118 5.04 -5.80 5.48
C THR A 118 4.51 -5.08 6.73
N PHE A 119 5.39 -4.65 7.64
CA PHE A 119 4.97 -4.15 8.96
C PHE A 119 5.28 -2.67 9.24
N ILE A 120 6.21 -2.05 8.50
CA ILE A 120 6.75 -0.72 8.83
C ILE A 120 6.93 0.21 7.60
N TYR A 121 7.04 -0.34 6.39
CA TYR A 121 7.29 0.44 5.16
C TYR A 121 6.29 0.13 4.04
N GLY A 122 5.00 0.07 4.37
CA GLY A 122 3.91 0.04 3.39
C GLY A 122 2.77 -0.90 3.75
N GLY A 123 3.08 -2.13 4.19
CA GLY A 123 2.05 -3.12 4.49
C GLY A 123 1.14 -2.73 5.66
N GLU A 124 1.64 -1.97 6.64
CA GLU A 124 0.85 -1.41 7.73
C GLU A 124 -0.25 -0.49 7.24
N GLU A 125 -0.02 0.27 6.16
CA GLU A 125 -0.95 1.27 5.64
C GLU A 125 -2.30 0.66 5.23
N GLU A 126 -2.27 -0.63 4.87
CA GLU A 126 -3.42 -1.41 4.41
C GLU A 126 -4.54 -1.51 5.45
N LEU A 127 -4.21 -1.37 6.75
CA LEU A 127 -5.20 -1.30 7.83
C LEU A 127 -6.14 -0.11 7.65
N GLY A 128 -5.65 1.00 7.09
CA GLY A 128 -6.47 2.15 6.74
C GLY A 128 -7.10 2.00 5.36
N TRP A 129 -6.29 1.77 4.34
CA TRP A 129 -6.77 1.83 2.95
C TRP A 129 -7.74 0.71 2.61
N ARG A 130 -7.42 -0.54 2.97
CA ARG A 130 -8.23 -1.73 2.64
C ARG A 130 -9.13 -2.14 3.80
N GLY A 131 -8.73 -1.83 5.03
CA GLY A 131 -9.54 -2.08 6.23
C GLY A 131 -10.65 -1.07 6.46
N VAL A 132 -10.49 0.20 6.03
CA VAL A 132 -11.44 1.28 6.34
C VAL A 132 -11.94 2.00 5.09
N MET A 133 -11.06 2.69 4.37
CA MET A 133 -11.48 3.62 3.31
C MET A 133 -12.16 2.91 2.14
N GLN A 134 -11.52 1.89 1.58
CA GLN A 134 -12.06 1.13 0.45
C GLN A 134 -13.43 0.50 0.78
N PRO A 135 -13.62 -0.22 1.91
CA PRO A 135 -14.93 -0.73 2.31
C PRO A 135 -16.01 0.36 2.44
N LEU A 136 -15.69 1.49 3.07
CA LEU A 136 -16.65 2.59 3.26
C LEU A 136 -17.10 3.20 1.92
N LEU A 137 -16.18 3.35 0.97
CA LEU A 137 -16.48 3.82 -0.39
C LEU A 137 -17.36 2.80 -1.14
N GLU A 138 -17.06 1.51 -1.04
CA GLU A 138 -17.83 0.43 -1.69
C GLU A 138 -19.27 0.29 -1.16
N GLU A 139 -19.64 0.92 -0.04
CA GLU A 139 -21.03 0.97 0.42
C GLU A 139 -21.97 1.79 -0.50
N LYS A 140 -21.41 2.69 -1.32
CA LYS A 140 -22.19 3.56 -2.22
C LYS A 140 -21.64 3.62 -3.64
N LEU A 141 -20.38 3.27 -3.85
CA LEU A 141 -19.70 3.27 -5.14
C LEU A 141 -19.42 1.83 -5.57
N ASN A 142 -19.39 1.59 -6.89
CA ASN A 142 -18.94 0.29 -7.38
C ASN A 142 -17.42 0.13 -7.18
N PHE A 143 -16.96 -1.12 -7.28
CA PHE A 143 -15.57 -1.48 -7.00
C PHE A 143 -14.54 -0.66 -7.82
N PRO A 144 -14.67 -0.49 -9.15
CA PRO A 144 -13.68 0.30 -9.90
C PRO A 144 -13.59 1.75 -9.44
N ILE A 145 -14.73 2.41 -9.21
CA ILE A 145 -14.75 3.83 -8.80
C ILE A 145 -14.17 3.97 -7.38
N ALA A 146 -14.61 3.12 -6.43
CA ALA A 146 -14.07 3.12 -5.07
C ALA A 146 -12.55 2.92 -5.07
N THR A 147 -12.06 1.97 -5.88
CA THR A 147 -10.63 1.64 -5.98
C THR A 147 -9.81 2.77 -6.61
N ILE A 148 -10.32 3.43 -7.66
CA ILE A 148 -9.66 4.59 -8.25
C ILE A 148 -9.53 5.71 -7.21
N ILE A 149 -10.61 6.00 -6.48
CA ILE A 149 -10.59 7.05 -5.44
C ILE A 149 -9.58 6.70 -4.34
N THR A 150 -9.59 5.46 -3.83
CA THR A 150 -8.61 5.00 -2.84
C THR A 150 -7.19 5.15 -3.36
N GLY A 151 -6.91 4.69 -4.58
CA GLY A 151 -5.56 4.79 -5.18
C GLY A 151 -5.10 6.23 -5.41
N VAL A 152 -6.00 7.13 -5.82
CA VAL A 152 -5.68 8.55 -6.00
C VAL A 152 -5.42 9.24 -4.66
N VAL A 153 -6.27 9.00 -3.66
CA VAL A 153 -6.08 9.58 -2.32
C VAL A 153 -4.80 9.06 -1.68
N TRP A 154 -4.51 7.76 -1.84
CA TRP A 154 -3.26 7.16 -1.40
C TRP A 154 -2.05 7.74 -2.12
N GLY A 155 -2.14 7.96 -3.43
CA GLY A 155 -1.09 8.61 -4.21
C GLY A 155 -0.82 10.05 -3.77
N ILE A 156 -1.87 10.84 -3.52
CA ILE A 156 -1.79 12.22 -3.02
C ILE A 156 -1.22 12.28 -1.60
N TRP A 157 -1.55 11.31 -0.75
CA TRP A 157 -1.03 11.20 0.61
C TRP A 157 0.51 11.12 0.65
N HIS A 158 1.16 10.61 -0.40
CA HIS A 158 2.62 10.55 -0.52
C HIS A 158 3.31 11.88 -0.88
N ILE A 159 2.58 12.90 -1.32
CA ILE A 159 3.17 14.17 -1.85
C ILE A 159 4.28 14.75 -0.97
N PRO A 160 4.19 14.79 0.37
CA PRO A 160 5.26 15.33 1.22
C PRO A 160 6.64 14.69 0.99
N LEU A 161 6.69 13.42 0.58
CA LEU A 161 7.95 12.70 0.36
C LEU A 161 8.77 13.26 -0.82
N TRP A 162 8.14 13.91 -1.80
CA TRP A 162 8.88 14.58 -2.88
C TRP A 162 9.75 15.74 -2.38
N PHE A 163 9.44 16.27 -1.20
CA PHE A 163 10.17 17.38 -0.58
C PHE A 163 11.20 16.90 0.46
N VAL A 164 11.29 15.59 0.72
CA VAL A 164 12.27 15.01 1.64
C VAL A 164 13.55 14.68 0.86
N ASN A 165 14.66 15.37 1.17
CA ASN A 165 15.94 15.08 0.51
C ASN A 165 16.44 13.68 0.87
N GLY A 166 16.67 12.84 -0.15
CA GLY A 166 17.11 11.46 0.00
C GLY A 166 15.99 10.42 0.03
N SER A 167 14.72 10.84 -0.08
CA SER A 167 13.60 9.94 -0.33
C SER A 167 13.66 9.35 -1.75
N SER A 168 13.19 8.11 -1.93
CA SER A 168 13.08 7.48 -3.24
C SER A 168 12.07 8.17 -4.16
N GLN A 169 11.03 8.79 -3.59
CA GLN A 169 9.99 9.50 -4.33
C GLN A 169 10.51 10.79 -4.99
N GLN A 170 11.50 11.46 -4.39
CA GLN A 170 12.05 12.75 -4.86
C GLN A 170 12.47 12.72 -6.34
N ASN A 171 12.96 11.58 -6.83
CA ASN A 171 13.45 11.42 -8.21
C ASN A 171 12.43 10.74 -9.14
N MET A 172 11.23 10.43 -8.66
CA MET A 172 10.19 9.77 -9.45
C MET A 172 9.16 10.80 -9.97
N PRO A 173 8.78 10.76 -11.26
CA PRO A 173 7.68 11.59 -11.76
C PRO A 173 6.38 11.29 -11.01
N PHE A 174 5.75 12.31 -10.42
CA PHE A 174 4.56 12.11 -9.58
C PHE A 174 3.41 11.39 -10.31
N LEU A 175 3.14 11.75 -11.57
CA LEU A 175 2.07 11.10 -12.35
C LEU A 175 2.37 9.61 -12.61
N PHE A 176 3.65 9.24 -12.74
CA PHE A 176 4.05 7.85 -12.88
C PHE A 176 3.80 7.08 -11.57
N PHE A 177 4.19 7.66 -10.42
CA PHE A 177 3.86 7.09 -9.11
C PHE A 177 2.35 6.94 -8.91
N LEU A 178 1.57 7.99 -9.23
CA LEU A 178 0.12 7.98 -9.08
C LEU A 178 -0.54 6.87 -9.92
N ALA A 179 -0.06 6.65 -11.14
CA ALA A 179 -0.54 5.55 -11.98
C ALA A 179 -0.25 4.18 -11.33
N LEU A 180 0.96 3.97 -10.83
CA LEU A 180 1.32 2.74 -10.10
C LEU A 180 0.49 2.57 -8.82
N ALA A 181 0.24 3.65 -8.09
CA ALA A 181 -0.55 3.64 -6.86
C ALA A 181 -2.00 3.19 -7.12
N VAL A 182 -2.60 3.67 -8.21
CA VAL A 182 -3.94 3.23 -8.65
C VAL A 182 -3.92 1.77 -9.09
N ILE A 183 -2.94 1.35 -9.89
CA ILE A 183 -2.82 -0.05 -10.35
C ILE A 183 -2.68 -1.02 -9.17
N LEU A 184 -1.75 -0.74 -8.25
CA LEU A 184 -1.56 -1.53 -7.04
C LEU A 184 -2.82 -1.54 -6.17
N SER A 185 -3.58 -0.44 -6.16
CA SER A 185 -4.87 -0.38 -5.47
C SER A 185 -5.90 -1.36 -6.01
N PHE A 186 -5.94 -1.61 -7.32
CA PHE A 186 -6.80 -2.66 -7.88
C PHE A 186 -6.41 -4.06 -7.41
N TRP A 187 -5.12 -4.35 -7.34
CA TRP A 187 -4.65 -5.67 -6.91
C TRP A 187 -4.99 -5.91 -5.44
N LEU A 188 -4.64 -4.95 -4.58
CA LEU A 188 -4.90 -5.05 -3.13
C LEU A 188 -6.40 -5.04 -2.82
N ALA A 189 -7.20 -4.18 -3.46
CA ALA A 189 -8.66 -4.19 -3.29
C ALA A 189 -9.27 -5.53 -3.74
N THR A 190 -8.73 -6.16 -4.80
CA THR A 190 -9.17 -7.48 -5.25
C THR A 190 -8.82 -8.57 -4.25
N ILE A 191 -7.58 -8.59 -3.74
CA ILE A 191 -7.13 -9.50 -2.68
C ILE A 191 -8.03 -9.34 -1.45
N TYR A 192 -8.28 -8.12 -1.00
CA TYR A 192 -9.18 -7.85 0.11
C TYR A 192 -10.61 -8.33 -0.17
N LYS A 193 -11.17 -8.06 -1.36
CA LYS A 193 -12.55 -8.45 -1.70
C LYS A 193 -12.73 -9.97 -1.71
N LYS A 194 -11.71 -10.72 -2.17
CA LYS A 194 -11.74 -12.19 -2.20
C LYS A 194 -11.43 -12.81 -0.84
N THR A 195 -10.51 -12.24 -0.08
CA THR A 195 -10.03 -12.83 1.18
C THR A 195 -10.74 -12.32 2.41
N LYS A 196 -11.20 -11.07 2.40
CA LYS A 196 -11.61 -10.26 3.57
C LYS A 196 -10.52 -10.14 4.64
N CYS A 197 -9.26 -10.39 4.26
CA CYS A 197 -8.10 -10.35 5.12
C CYS A 197 -7.28 -9.10 4.83
N VAL A 198 -7.23 -8.17 5.79
CA VAL A 198 -6.39 -6.97 5.68
C VAL A 198 -4.93 -7.36 5.67
N PHE A 199 -4.52 -8.30 6.53
CA PHE A 199 -3.14 -8.76 6.59
C PHE A 199 -2.65 -9.40 5.29
N ALA A 200 -3.53 -10.05 4.51
CA ALA A 200 -3.16 -10.53 3.18
C ALA A 200 -2.78 -9.38 2.23
N CYS A 201 -3.42 -8.21 2.39
CA CYS A 201 -3.06 -7.00 1.65
C CYS A 201 -1.71 -6.46 2.15
N SER A 202 -1.48 -6.44 3.46
CA SER A 202 -0.19 -6.04 4.05
C SER A 202 0.97 -6.89 3.53
N VAL A 203 0.78 -8.20 3.46
CA VAL A 203 1.76 -9.15 2.92
C VAL A 203 2.02 -8.91 1.43
N PHE A 204 0.98 -8.68 0.64
CA PHE A 204 1.14 -8.42 -0.79
C PHE A 204 1.82 -7.08 -1.06
N HIS A 205 1.43 -6.02 -0.35
CA HIS A 205 2.09 -4.72 -0.46
C HIS A 205 3.56 -4.80 0.00
N GLY A 206 3.85 -5.51 1.09
CA GLY A 206 5.21 -5.79 1.53
C GLY A 206 6.04 -6.54 0.49
N LEU A 207 5.44 -7.49 -0.23
CA LEU A 207 6.06 -8.17 -1.38
C LEU A 207 6.38 -7.17 -2.49
N THR A 208 5.43 -6.33 -2.91
CA THR A 208 5.66 -5.29 -3.92
C THR A 208 6.86 -4.43 -3.57
N ASN A 209 6.91 -3.87 -2.35
CA ASN A 209 8.01 -3.00 -1.92
C ASN A 209 9.35 -3.75 -1.81
N THR A 210 9.32 -5.04 -1.44
CA THR A 210 10.51 -5.89 -1.46
C THR A 210 11.03 -6.09 -2.87
N LEU A 211 10.16 -6.40 -3.84
CA LEU A 211 10.54 -6.60 -5.23
C LEU A 211 11.10 -5.31 -5.84
N LEU A 212 10.49 -4.15 -5.54
CA LEU A 212 10.99 -2.84 -5.96
C LEU A 212 12.35 -2.48 -5.34
N SER A 213 12.67 -3.01 -4.16
CA SER A 213 13.97 -2.80 -3.51
C SER A 213 15.05 -3.72 -4.09
N VAL A 214 14.70 -5.00 -4.26
CA VAL A 214 15.61 -6.10 -4.64
C VAL A 214 15.95 -6.08 -6.12
N PHE A 215 15.04 -5.66 -7.00
CA PHE A 215 15.29 -5.56 -8.44
C PHE A 215 15.59 -4.12 -8.87
N ILE A 216 16.53 -3.96 -9.80
CA ILE A 216 16.67 -2.70 -10.53
C ILE A 216 15.56 -2.63 -11.58
N ILE A 217 14.52 -1.87 -11.28
CA ILE A 217 13.31 -1.81 -12.11
C ILE A 217 13.60 -1.19 -13.47
N LYS A 218 13.30 -1.95 -14.52
CA LYS A 218 13.40 -1.50 -15.91
C LYS A 218 12.01 -1.38 -16.51
N VAL A 219 11.62 -0.16 -16.86
CA VAL A 219 10.36 0.07 -17.57
C VAL A 219 10.51 -0.43 -19.00
N ASN A 220 9.95 -1.60 -19.26
CA ASN A 220 9.94 -2.23 -20.57
C ASN A 220 8.56 -2.82 -20.88
N VAL A 221 8.39 -3.27 -22.12
CA VAL A 221 7.11 -3.81 -22.61
C VAL A 221 6.62 -4.98 -21.75
N LEU A 222 7.52 -5.85 -21.28
CA LEU A 222 7.15 -7.01 -20.46
C LEU A 222 6.58 -6.57 -19.10
N LEU A 223 7.22 -5.60 -18.44
CA LEU A 223 6.69 -5.02 -17.20
C LEU A 223 5.30 -4.44 -17.43
N VAL A 224 5.14 -3.59 -18.45
CA VAL A 224 3.86 -2.93 -18.78
C VAL A 224 2.75 -3.95 -19.05
N ILE A 225 3.03 -4.99 -19.84
CA ILE A 225 2.07 -6.08 -20.11
C ILE A 225 1.67 -6.78 -18.83
N GLY A 226 2.63 -7.11 -17.95
CA GLY A 226 2.32 -7.78 -16.69
C GLY A 226 1.47 -6.90 -15.76
N LEU A 227 1.78 -5.61 -15.63
CA LEU A 227 0.99 -4.66 -14.84
C LEU A 227 -0.46 -4.57 -15.35
N ILE A 228 -0.64 -4.42 -16.65
CA ILE A 228 -1.97 -4.34 -17.30
C ILE A 228 -2.71 -5.66 -17.15
N ALA A 229 -2.04 -6.81 -17.33
CA ALA A 229 -2.66 -8.12 -17.20
C ALA A 229 -3.23 -8.36 -15.79
N MET A 230 -2.47 -8.00 -14.75
CA MET A 230 -2.95 -8.10 -13.36
C MET A 230 -4.11 -7.13 -13.08
N LEU A 231 -4.07 -5.91 -13.63
CA LEU A 231 -5.17 -4.95 -13.54
C LEU A 231 -6.44 -5.48 -14.21
N VAL A 232 -6.34 -5.98 -15.45
CA VAL A 232 -7.46 -6.57 -16.18
C VAL A 232 -8.00 -7.78 -15.45
N TYR A 233 -7.14 -8.64 -14.92
CA TYR A 233 -7.55 -9.80 -14.12
C TYR A 233 -8.29 -9.41 -12.85
N SER A 234 -7.87 -8.32 -12.19
CA SER A 234 -8.55 -7.75 -11.02
C SER A 234 -9.99 -7.31 -11.36
N ILE A 235 -10.15 -6.57 -12.47
CA ILE A 235 -11.47 -6.11 -12.96
C ILE A 235 -12.33 -7.32 -13.37
N TYR A 236 -11.76 -8.30 -14.06
CA TYR A 236 -12.45 -9.53 -14.46
C TYR A 236 -12.96 -10.32 -13.23
N LEU A 237 -12.12 -10.51 -12.21
CA LEU A 237 -12.50 -11.21 -10.98
C LEU A 237 -13.61 -10.51 -10.21
N TRP A 238 -13.67 -9.17 -10.28
CA TRP A 238 -14.79 -8.41 -9.75
C TRP A 238 -16.05 -8.65 -10.57
N TYR A 239 -15.99 -8.46 -11.89
CA TYR A 239 -17.13 -8.61 -12.80
C TYR A 239 -17.78 -10.01 -12.69
N CYS A 240 -16.98 -11.08 -12.71
CA CYS A 240 -17.49 -12.45 -12.53
C CYS A 240 -18.05 -12.73 -11.14
N GLY A 241 -17.71 -11.92 -10.14
CA GLY A 241 -18.26 -12.01 -8.79
C GLY A 241 -19.62 -11.34 -8.64
N GLU A 242 -19.84 -10.23 -9.36
CA GLU A 242 -21.14 -9.54 -9.44
C GLU A 242 -22.16 -10.37 -10.23
N ALA A 243 -21.75 -10.98 -11.36
CA ALA A 243 -22.64 -11.79 -12.19
C ALA A 243 -23.19 -13.08 -11.53
N LYS A 244 -22.74 -13.38 -10.30
CA LYS A 244 -23.17 -14.56 -9.50
C LYS A 244 -24.05 -14.18 -8.30
N GLN A 245 -24.34 -12.90 -8.10
CA GLN A 245 -25.23 -12.38 -7.06
C GLN A 245 -26.54 -11.90 -7.69
#